data_AF-A0A955MSC6-F1
#
_entry.id   AF-A0A955MSC6-F1
#
_cell.length_a   1.000
_cell.length_b   1.000
_cell.length_c   1.000
_cell.angle_alpha   90.00
_cell.angle_beta   90.00
_cell.angle_gamma   90.00
#
_symmetry.space_group_name_H-M   'P 1'
#
loop_
_entity.id
_entity.type
_entity.pdbx_description
1 polymer ?
#
loop_
_entity_poly.entity_id
_entity_poly.type
_entity_poly.pdbx_seq_one_letter_code
_entity_poly.pdbx_strand_id
1 'polypeptide(L)'
;THQIRVHLERIHCPIVLDNLYGYEPKRWPFPKLNPWLRDYPGILLHAERLEFDHPATGERMSFRIDPPAEFVGLWCELFGKEIDETT
;
A
#
# COMPACT_ATOMS: atom_id res chain seq x y z
N THR A 1 -13.09 6.35 9.35
CA THR A 1 -13.19 6.87 7.96
C THR A 1 -12.17 6.14 7.11
N HIS A 2 -12.49 5.75 5.86
CA HIS A 2 -11.65 4.90 4.99
C HIS A 2 -11.37 5.59 3.64
N GLN A 3 -11.00 6.88 3.66
CA GLN A 3 -11.02 7.72 2.45
C GLN A 3 -10.24 7.13 1.28
N ILE A 4 -8.96 6.77 1.46
CA ILE A 4 -8.13 6.22 0.37
C ILE A 4 -8.76 4.93 -0.20
N ARG A 5 -9.15 3.99 0.68
CA ARG A 5 -9.75 2.70 0.31
C ARG A 5 -11.03 2.86 -0.52
N VAL A 6 -11.93 3.74 -0.06
CA VAL A 6 -13.20 4.01 -0.75
C VAL A 6 -12.98 4.70 -2.09
N HIS A 7 -12.06 5.67 -2.19
CA HIS A 7 -11.82 6.36 -3.45
C HIS A 7 -11.19 5.44 -4.50
N LEU A 8 -10.26 4.59 -4.08
CA LEU A 8 -9.60 3.62 -4.94
C LEU A 8 -10.58 2.53 -5.45
N GLU A 9 -11.48 2.05 -4.59
CA GLU A 9 -12.56 1.15 -5.01
C GLU A 9 -13.49 1.80 -6.05
N ARG A 10 -13.88 3.07 -5.83
CA ARG A 10 -14.78 3.80 -6.73
C ARG A 10 -14.24 3.99 -8.16
N ILE A 11 -12.91 3.99 -8.33
CA ILE A 11 -12.27 4.05 -9.66
C ILE A 11 -11.92 2.66 -10.21
N HIS A 12 -12.43 1.59 -9.59
CA HIS A 12 -12.16 0.19 -9.92
C HIS A 12 -10.67 -0.20 -9.78
N CYS A 13 -9.96 0.43 -8.84
CA CYS A 13 -8.58 0.10 -8.50
C CYS A 13 -8.42 -0.10 -6.99
N PRO A 14 -9.16 -1.02 -6.34
CA PRO A 14 -9.12 -1.17 -4.90
C PRO A 14 -7.76 -1.68 -4.39
N ILE A 15 -7.49 -1.44 -3.11
CA ILE A 15 -6.25 -1.86 -2.44
C ILE A 15 -6.15 -3.39 -2.35
N VAL A 16 -4.93 -3.91 -2.52
CA VAL A 16 -4.62 -5.33 -2.38
C VAL A 16 -4.89 -5.79 -0.95
N LEU A 17 -5.52 -6.97 -0.80
CA LEU A 17 -5.92 -7.56 0.49
C LEU A 17 -6.93 -6.75 1.30
N ASP A 18 -7.62 -5.78 0.67
CA ASP A 18 -8.75 -5.10 1.31
C ASP A 18 -9.99 -6.01 1.37
N ASN A 19 -10.34 -6.49 2.56
CA ASN A 19 -11.48 -7.36 2.78
C ASN A 19 -12.85 -6.65 2.75
N LEU A 20 -12.90 -5.31 2.81
CA LEU A 20 -14.14 -4.54 2.83
C LEU A 20 -14.46 -3.92 1.48
N TYR A 21 -13.45 -3.39 0.80
CA TYR A 21 -13.60 -2.67 -0.48
C TYR A 21 -12.83 -3.31 -1.64
N GLY A 22 -12.12 -4.42 -1.38
CA GLY A 22 -11.32 -5.11 -2.38
C GLY A 22 -12.07 -6.16 -3.18
N TYR A 23 -11.34 -6.77 -4.11
CA TYR A 23 -11.83 -7.90 -4.87
C TYR A 23 -11.82 -9.18 -4.04
N GLU A 24 -12.78 -10.06 -4.31
CA GLU A 24 -12.66 -11.46 -3.90
C GLU A 24 -11.31 -12.01 -4.43
N PRO A 25 -10.57 -12.81 -3.64
CA PRO A 25 -9.25 -13.32 -4.06
C PRO A 25 -9.23 -13.99 -5.44
N LYS A 26 -10.36 -14.58 -5.86
CA LYS A 26 -10.54 -15.23 -7.18
C LYS A 26 -10.65 -14.25 -8.36
N ARG A 27 -10.97 -12.98 -8.10
CA ARG A 27 -11.11 -11.92 -9.10
C ARG A 27 -9.85 -11.07 -9.24
N TRP A 28 -8.84 -11.35 -8.43
CA TRP A 28 -7.55 -10.68 -8.51
C TRP A 28 -6.93 -10.94 -9.89
N PRO A 29 -6.47 -9.92 -10.63
CA PRO A 29 -5.94 -10.09 -11.98
C PRO A 29 -4.59 -10.82 -12.02
N PHE A 30 -4.12 -11.30 -10.88
CA PHE A 30 -2.85 -12.00 -10.74
C PHE A 30 -3.14 -13.45 -10.31
N PRO A 31 -3.20 -14.41 -11.26
CA PRO A 31 -3.74 -15.75 -11.06
C PRO A 31 -2.90 -16.65 -10.13
N LYS A 32 -1.69 -16.20 -9.77
CA LYS A 32 -0.82 -16.83 -8.78
C LYS A 32 -0.48 -15.80 -7.71
N LEU A 33 -1.42 -15.47 -6.82
CA LEU A 33 -1.02 -14.82 -5.56
C LEU A 33 -0.03 -15.75 -4.86
N ASN A 34 1.14 -15.21 -4.53
CA ASN A 34 2.12 -15.90 -3.71
C ASN A 34 1.45 -16.34 -2.39
N PRO A 35 1.65 -17.59 -1.92
CA PRO A 35 1.07 -18.08 -0.67
C PRO A 35 1.17 -17.10 0.51
N TRP A 36 2.27 -16.36 0.65
CA TRP A 36 2.45 -15.42 1.77
C TRP A 36 1.41 -14.29 1.78
N LEU A 37 0.87 -13.87 0.63
CA LEU A 37 -0.18 -12.84 0.59
C LEU A 37 -1.47 -13.28 1.29
N ARG A 38 -1.73 -14.59 1.37
CA ARG A 38 -2.89 -15.12 2.10
C ARG A 38 -2.75 -14.96 3.61
N ASP A 39 -1.52 -15.02 4.09
CA ASP A 39 -1.18 -14.98 5.51
C ASP A 39 -0.82 -13.55 5.97
N TYR A 40 -0.75 -12.59 5.04
CA TYR A 40 -0.43 -11.20 5.36
C TYR A 40 -1.58 -10.55 6.17
N PRO A 41 -1.31 -10.01 7.37
CA PRO A 41 -2.35 -9.67 8.35
C PRO A 41 -3.05 -8.32 8.10
N GLY A 42 -3.08 -7.81 6.88
CA GLY A 42 -3.64 -6.49 6.60
C GLY A 42 -3.79 -6.15 5.12
N ILE A 43 -4.02 -4.87 4.88
CA ILE A 43 -4.09 -4.30 3.53
C ILE A 43 -2.70 -3.84 3.08
N LEU A 44 -2.42 -3.89 1.78
CA LEU A 44 -1.19 -3.30 1.25
C LEU A 44 -1.34 -1.80 1.05
N LEU A 45 -1.45 -1.07 2.17
CA LEU A 45 -1.45 0.39 2.22
C LEU A 45 -0.40 0.84 3.24
N HIS A 46 0.56 1.65 2.79
CA HIS A 46 1.66 2.16 3.60
C HIS A 46 1.68 3.69 3.59
N ALA A 47 1.94 4.30 4.74
CA ALA A 47 2.16 5.74 4.86
C ALA A 47 3.66 6.00 4.89
N GLU A 48 4.24 6.27 3.73
CA GLU A 48 5.70 6.41 3.56
C GLU A 48 6.25 7.68 4.23
N ARG A 49 5.52 8.79 4.13
CA ARG A 49 5.98 10.11 4.57
C ARG A 49 4.91 10.84 5.37
N LEU A 50 5.33 11.47 6.46
CA LEU A 50 4.51 12.37 7.27
C LEU A 50 5.24 13.70 7.44
N GLU A 51 4.57 14.79 7.11
CA GLU A 51 5.11 16.13 7.31
C GLU A 51 4.08 17.08 7.89
N PHE A 52 4.51 17.88 8.84
CA PHE A 52 3.69 18.89 9.47
C PHE A 52 4.58 19.92 10.17
N ASP A 53 3.99 21.04 10.53
CA ASP A 53 4.68 22.07 11.32
C ASP A 53 4.48 21.74 12.80
N HIS A 54 5.57 21.70 13.56
CA HIS A 54 5.54 21.31 14.96
C HIS A 54 4.60 22.25 15.74
N PRO A 55 3.60 21.73 16.46
CA PRO A 55 2.50 22.55 16.98
C PRO A 55 2.93 23.59 18.02
N ALA A 56 4.07 23.39 18.69
CA ALA A 56 4.58 24.33 19.70
C ALA A 56 5.70 25.24 19.19
N THR A 57 6.50 24.80 18.21
CA THR A 57 7.69 25.55 17.75
C THR A 57 7.52 26.14 16.35
N GLY A 58 6.54 25.68 15.57
CA GLY A 58 6.34 26.06 14.17
C GLY A 58 7.38 25.52 13.21
N GLU A 59 8.34 24.71 13.67
CA GLU A 59 9.38 24.14 12.82
C GLU A 59 8.81 23.05 11.92
N ARG A 60 9.20 23.06 10.64
CA ARG A 60 8.80 22.03 9.68
C ARG A 60 9.45 20.70 10.05
N MET A 61 8.63 19.67 10.31
CA MET A 61 9.08 18.32 10.58
C MET A 61 8.76 17.39 9.41
N SER A 62 9.64 16.43 9.16
CA SER A 62 9.48 15.41 8.12
C SER A 62 9.95 14.06 8.65
N PHE A 63 9.10 13.04 8.48
CA PHE A 63 9.36 11.67 8.84
C PHE A 63 9.15 10.79 7.60
N ARG A 64 10.06 9.85 7.37
CA ARG A 64 9.97 8.89 6.27
C ARG A 64 10.30 7.49 6.79
N ILE A 65 9.63 6.48 6.24
CA ILE A 65 9.96 5.08 6.43
C ILE A 65 9.74 4.30 5.13
N ASP A 66 10.71 3.46 4.79
CA ASP A 66 10.65 2.65 3.58
C ASP A 66 9.46 1.68 3.60
N PRO A 67 8.92 1.32 2.42
CA PRO A 67 7.87 0.30 2.34
C PRO A 67 8.30 -1.03 2.97
N PRO A 68 7.37 -1.79 3.59
CA PRO A 68 7.66 -3.12 4.09
C PRO A 68 8.21 -4.04 2.98
N ALA A 69 9.09 -4.98 3.35
CA ALA A 69 9.75 -5.88 2.39
C ALA A 69 8.75 -6.69 1.55
N GLU A 70 7.58 -6.99 2.11
CA GLU A 70 6.45 -7.66 1.44
C GLU A 70 5.92 -6.85 0.25
N PHE A 71 5.87 -5.52 0.36
CA PHE A 71 5.39 -4.64 -0.71
C PHE A 71 6.39 -4.63 -1.86
N VAL A 72 7.68 -4.54 -1.54
CA VAL A 72 8.79 -4.61 -2.50
C VAL A 72 8.80 -5.97 -3.19
N GLY A 73 8.68 -7.05 -2.42
CA GLY A 73 8.62 -8.42 -2.93
C GLY A 73 7.48 -8.61 -3.92
N LEU A 74 6.26 -8.18 -3.56
CA LEU A 74 5.11 -8.21 -4.47
C LEU A 74 5.35 -7.40 -5.73
N TRP A 75 5.90 -6.18 -5.61
CA TRP A 75 6.16 -5.33 -6.76
C TRP A 75 7.14 -5.97 -7.75
N CYS A 76 8.25 -6.51 -7.24
CA CYS A 76 9.24 -7.23 -8.04
C CYS A 76 8.62 -8.45 -8.73
N GLU A 77 7.77 -9.22 -8.04
CA GLU A 77 7.08 -10.38 -8.61
C GLU A 77 6.15 -10.00 -9.76
N LEU A 78 5.42 -8.88 -9.64
CA LEU A 78 4.42 -8.47 -10.61
C LEU A 78 5.00 -7.72 -11.82
N PHE A 79 6.02 -6.90 -11.59
CA PHE A 79 6.50 -5.93 -12.58
C PHE A 79 7.98 -6.09 -12.96
N GLY A 80 8.74 -6.95 -12.27
CA GLY A 80 10.13 -7.26 -12.61
C GLY A 80 11.10 -6.09 -12.49
N LYS A 81 10.78 -5.07 -11.67
CA LYS A 81 11.60 -3.87 -11.44
C LYS A 81 11.77 -3.61 -9.96
N GLU A 82 12.89 -3.00 -9.56
CA GLU A 82 13.05 -2.41 -8.24
C GLU A 82 12.11 -1.18 -8.10
N ILE A 83 11.69 -0.89 -6.86
CA ILE A 83 10.95 0.33 -6.55
C ILE A 83 11.97 1.47 -6.55
N ASP A 84 11.90 2.35 -7.55
CA ASP A 84 12.77 3.53 -7.63
C ASP A 84 12.50 4.42 -6.41
N GLU A 85 13.53 4.75 -5.63
CA GLU A 85 13.44 5.54 -4.39
C GLU A 85 12.97 7.01 -4.59
N THR A 86 12.60 7.39 -5.82
CA THR A 86 12.52 8.79 -6.28
C THR A 86 11.13 9.27 -6.70
N THR A 87 10.04 8.53 -6.47
CA THR A 87 8.68 9.00 -6.81
C THR A 87 7.92 9.49 -5.59
#